data_AF-A0A6N7YMT4-F1
#
_entry.id   AF-A0A6N7YMT4-F1
#
_cell.length_a   1.000
_cell.length_b   1.000
_cell.length_c   1.000
_cell.angle_alpha   90.00
_cell.angle_beta   90.00
_cell.angle_gamma   90.00
#
_symmetry.space_group_name_H-M   'P 1'
#
loop_
_entity.id
_entity.type
_entity.pdbx_description
1 polymer ?
#
loop_
_entity_poly.entity_id
_entity_poly.type
_entity_poly.pdbx_seq_one_letter_code
_entity_poly.pdbx_strand_id
1 'polypeptide(L)'
;MSDAATKLGLSRDTWEIAQAVRAVLADVMASHPLRVEPDETVRRTRLTELHAVLTEGSWAEVALGEFGLLTAVAEVAATVPATPAYPLVEMWLAHRVLDRLGRRDIAEPGRLVVADVTAPLEPDGDAGVPFGPFTDVVLRLEPRWDKDFDVLAVEASGAQWTLLDDTDATRPLHTPAPGAVTGLGVLRTEDALTIAAEFAVLEAAEMLGCADTLFRATVRHVSHREQFGKPLSANQVVRHRMADAYTQLESVRSLVRYAGWVADTDASRLGEFAFVAKGLAGEYCWDVLDEAFQLHGAIGCTAELGLQHPAARIMTRTMSPPTSADCLVRTGSAVLARGSIAALLEET
;
A
#
# COMPACT_ATOMS: atom_id res chain seq x y z
N MET A 1 -7.09 19.63 -25.72
CA MET A 1 -6.52 19.50 -24.36
C MET A 1 -7.54 20.05 -23.39
N SER A 2 -7.87 19.33 -22.31
CA SER A 2 -8.72 19.91 -21.26
C SER A 2 -7.94 21.03 -20.55
N ASP A 3 -8.64 22.04 -20.03
CA ASP A 3 -8.04 23.17 -19.31
C ASP A 3 -7.21 22.73 -18.08
N ALA A 4 -7.50 21.53 -17.55
CA ALA A 4 -6.75 20.88 -16.49
C ALA A 4 -5.38 20.35 -16.93
N ALA A 5 -5.28 19.78 -18.15
CA ALA A 5 -4.01 19.26 -18.68
C ALA A 5 -2.99 20.39 -18.94
N THR A 6 -3.47 21.56 -19.35
CA THR A 6 -2.63 22.75 -19.61
C THR A 6 -2.16 23.41 -18.30
N LYS A 7 -3.00 23.44 -17.25
CA LYS A 7 -2.64 23.99 -15.93
C LYS A 7 -1.63 23.14 -15.15
N LEU A 8 -1.49 21.86 -15.50
CA LEU A 8 -0.65 20.88 -14.81
C LEU A 8 0.63 20.49 -15.58
N GLY A 9 0.90 21.11 -16.74
CA GLY A 9 2.13 20.86 -17.50
C GLY A 9 2.28 19.45 -18.11
N LEU A 10 1.20 18.65 -18.17
CA LEU A 10 1.25 17.25 -18.58
C LEU A 10 1.32 17.07 -20.10
N SER A 11 2.11 16.10 -20.57
CA SER A 11 2.03 15.62 -21.95
C SER A 11 0.72 14.88 -22.20
N ARG A 12 0.26 14.86 -23.46
CA ARG A 12 -1.03 14.25 -23.84
C ARG A 12 -1.09 12.75 -23.52
N ASP A 13 -0.02 12.02 -23.81
CA ASP A 13 0.05 10.56 -23.65
C ASP A 13 0.11 10.17 -22.16
N THR A 14 0.76 10.99 -21.32
CA THR A 14 0.83 10.83 -19.86
C THR A 14 -0.54 11.03 -19.20
N TRP A 15 -1.32 12.01 -19.66
CA TRP A 15 -2.70 12.20 -19.23
C TRP A 15 -3.58 11.03 -19.68
N GLU A 16 -3.36 10.48 -20.88
CA GLU A 16 -4.11 9.34 -21.41
C GLU A 16 -3.80 8.03 -20.64
N ILE A 17 -2.57 7.78 -20.15
CA ILE A 17 -2.23 6.60 -19.33
C ILE A 17 -2.76 6.73 -17.89
N ALA A 18 -2.59 7.89 -17.25
CA ALA A 18 -3.17 8.13 -15.92
C ALA A 18 -4.70 8.08 -15.97
N GLN A 19 -5.30 8.56 -17.07
CA GLN A 19 -6.71 8.36 -17.37
C GLN A 19 -7.01 6.90 -17.67
N ALA A 20 -6.15 6.12 -18.34
CA ALA A 20 -6.39 4.71 -18.63
C ALA A 20 -6.31 3.83 -17.37
N VAL A 21 -5.31 4.02 -16.51
CA VAL A 21 -5.25 3.35 -15.19
C VAL A 21 -6.44 3.78 -14.34
N ARG A 22 -6.72 5.08 -14.26
CA ARG A 22 -7.89 5.60 -13.53
C ARG A 22 -9.21 5.16 -14.16
N ALA A 23 -9.30 4.98 -15.47
CA ALA A 23 -10.53 4.60 -16.18
C ALA A 23 -10.73 3.09 -16.16
N VAL A 24 -9.68 2.27 -16.29
CA VAL A 24 -9.75 0.83 -16.04
C VAL A 24 -10.17 0.59 -14.60
N LEU A 25 -9.58 1.30 -13.63
CA LEU A 25 -9.97 1.20 -12.23
C LEU A 25 -11.38 1.77 -11.98
N ALA A 26 -11.75 2.92 -12.57
CA ALA A 26 -13.07 3.50 -12.41
C ALA A 26 -14.16 2.69 -13.11
N ASP A 27 -13.88 2.08 -14.26
CA ASP A 27 -14.79 1.19 -15.00
C ASP A 27 -14.94 -0.15 -14.26
N VAL A 28 -13.86 -0.69 -13.69
CA VAL A 28 -13.91 -1.82 -12.76
C VAL A 28 -14.76 -1.49 -11.53
N MET A 29 -14.61 -0.30 -10.94
CA MET A 29 -15.37 0.16 -9.78
C MET A 29 -16.83 0.52 -10.09
N ALA A 30 -17.14 0.98 -11.30
CA ALA A 30 -18.48 1.39 -11.73
C ALA A 30 -19.32 0.22 -12.26
N SER A 31 -18.69 -0.76 -12.89
CA SER A 31 -19.37 -1.90 -13.52
C SER A 31 -19.76 -3.01 -12.54
N HIS A 32 -19.15 -3.05 -11.35
CA HIS A 32 -19.36 -4.13 -10.37
C HIS A 32 -19.44 -3.57 -8.94
N PRO A 33 -20.58 -2.99 -8.53
CA PRO A 33 -20.77 -2.56 -7.15
C PRO A 33 -20.77 -3.78 -6.21
N LEU A 34 -19.70 -3.89 -5.40
CA LEU A 34 -19.57 -4.63 -4.13
C LEU A 34 -20.48 -5.85 -3.97
N ARG A 35 -20.14 -6.95 -4.64
CA ARG A 35 -20.34 -8.30 -4.11
C ARG A 35 -19.08 -9.12 -4.38
N VAL A 36 -18.68 -9.93 -3.41
CA VAL A 36 -17.67 -10.98 -3.57
C VAL A 36 -18.05 -11.78 -4.82
N GLU A 37 -17.34 -11.57 -5.94
CA GLU A 37 -17.59 -12.37 -7.14
C GLU A 37 -17.03 -13.78 -6.92
N PRO A 38 -17.82 -14.83 -7.16
CA PRO A 38 -17.40 -16.21 -6.94
C PRO A 38 -16.43 -16.76 -8.00
N ASP A 39 -16.10 -15.99 -9.06
CA ASP A 39 -15.31 -16.49 -10.19
C ASP A 39 -13.80 -16.22 -10.05
N GLU A 40 -13.06 -17.30 -9.82
CA GLU A 40 -11.61 -17.38 -9.68
C GLU A 40 -10.85 -17.02 -10.98
N THR A 41 -11.47 -17.25 -12.14
CA THR A 41 -10.88 -17.09 -13.48
C THR A 41 -10.74 -15.62 -13.87
N VAL A 42 -11.76 -14.81 -13.53
CA VAL A 42 -11.80 -13.37 -13.78
C VAL A 42 -10.74 -12.66 -12.93
N ARG A 43 -10.53 -13.11 -11.69
CA ARG A 43 -9.50 -12.57 -10.80
C ARG A 43 -8.09 -12.86 -11.31
N ARG A 44 -7.81 -14.10 -11.74
CA ARG A 44 -6.51 -14.48 -12.29
C ARG A 44 -6.18 -13.72 -13.56
N THR A 45 -7.12 -13.62 -14.51
CA THR A 45 -6.89 -12.92 -15.79
C THR A 45 -6.47 -11.46 -15.58
N ARG A 46 -7.16 -10.74 -14.68
CA ARG A 46 -6.85 -9.33 -14.37
C ARG A 46 -5.53 -9.14 -13.62
N LEU A 47 -5.20 -10.06 -12.71
CA LEU A 47 -3.90 -10.10 -12.04
C LEU A 47 -2.77 -10.27 -13.05
N THR A 48 -2.97 -11.16 -14.02
CA THR A 48 -2.02 -11.40 -15.09
C THR A 48 -1.88 -10.19 -16.02
N GLU A 49 -2.96 -9.45 -16.31
CA GLU A 49 -2.90 -8.20 -17.09
C GLU A 49 -2.11 -7.10 -16.36
N LEU A 50 -2.38 -6.89 -15.06
CA LEU A 50 -1.64 -5.92 -14.24
C LEU A 50 -0.15 -6.30 -14.12
N HIS A 51 0.13 -7.60 -13.95
CA HIS A 51 1.49 -8.13 -13.95
C HIS A 51 2.17 -8.00 -15.32
N ALA A 52 1.46 -8.24 -16.43
CA ALA A 52 1.98 -8.04 -17.79
C ALA A 52 2.44 -6.59 -17.99
N VAL A 53 1.66 -5.62 -17.52
CA VAL A 53 2.05 -4.21 -17.52
C VAL A 53 3.34 -3.97 -16.71
N LEU A 54 3.52 -4.63 -15.55
CA LEU A 54 4.74 -4.50 -14.74
C LEU A 54 5.98 -5.20 -15.36
N THR A 55 5.79 -6.24 -16.17
CA THR A 55 6.85 -7.11 -16.73
C THR A 55 7.38 -6.67 -18.09
N GLU A 56 6.54 -6.08 -18.95
CA GLU A 56 6.88 -5.71 -20.34
C GLU A 56 7.91 -4.56 -20.45
N GLY A 57 8.51 -4.15 -19.33
CA GLY A 57 9.82 -3.50 -19.29
C GLY A 57 9.84 -2.00 -19.59
N SER A 58 8.69 -1.38 -19.88
CA SER A 58 8.65 0.05 -20.23
C SER A 58 8.71 0.98 -19.02
N TRP A 59 8.56 0.53 -17.78
CA TRP A 59 8.48 1.43 -16.62
C TRP A 59 9.73 2.27 -16.32
N ALA A 60 10.93 1.82 -16.75
CA ALA A 60 12.15 2.62 -16.65
C ALA A 60 12.22 3.75 -17.70
N GLU A 61 11.47 3.61 -18.80
CA GLU A 61 11.35 4.59 -19.90
C GLU A 61 10.01 5.35 -19.87
N VAL A 62 9.02 4.86 -19.11
CA VAL A 62 7.77 5.54 -18.76
C VAL A 62 8.12 6.61 -17.73
N ALA A 63 8.80 7.65 -18.19
CA ALA A 63 8.91 8.90 -17.50
C ALA A 63 7.48 9.46 -17.37
N LEU A 64 6.91 9.35 -16.17
CA LEU A 64 5.56 9.80 -15.78
C LEU A 64 5.47 11.35 -15.71
N GLY A 65 6.21 12.05 -16.58
CA GLY A 65 6.42 13.49 -16.48
C GLY A 65 7.30 13.86 -15.30
N GLU A 66 6.82 14.75 -14.42
CA GLU A 66 7.50 15.21 -13.19
C GLU A 66 7.31 14.26 -11.99
N PHE A 67 6.50 13.21 -12.13
CA PHE A 67 6.36 12.15 -11.14
C PHE A 67 7.07 10.90 -11.66
N GLY A 68 7.51 10.03 -10.75
CA GLY A 68 7.98 8.70 -11.07
C GLY A 68 7.06 7.64 -10.48
N LEU A 69 7.49 6.40 -10.64
CA LEU A 69 6.60 5.24 -10.60
C LEU A 69 6.05 4.92 -9.21
N LEU A 70 6.88 5.08 -8.18
CA LEU A 70 6.42 4.88 -6.80
C LEU A 70 5.26 5.83 -6.48
N THR A 71 5.35 7.09 -6.91
CA THR A 71 4.31 8.10 -6.71
C THR A 71 3.00 7.69 -7.39
N ALA A 72 3.06 7.15 -8.61
CA ALA A 72 1.87 6.68 -9.32
C ALA A 72 1.20 5.48 -8.62
N VAL A 73 1.98 4.49 -8.18
CA VAL A 73 1.46 3.33 -7.44
C VAL A 73 0.89 3.77 -6.08
N ALA A 74 1.53 4.72 -5.41
CA ALA A 74 1.02 5.29 -4.15
C ALA A 74 -0.31 6.04 -4.35
N GLU A 75 -0.47 6.84 -5.40
CA GLU A 75 -1.76 7.50 -5.69
C GLU A 75 -2.87 6.47 -6.00
N VAL A 76 -2.53 5.37 -6.67
CA VAL A 76 -3.47 4.26 -6.87
C VAL A 76 -3.84 3.64 -5.53
N ALA A 77 -2.86 3.22 -4.72
CA ALA A 77 -3.11 2.64 -3.41
C ALA A 77 -3.94 3.55 -2.48
N ALA A 78 -3.76 4.87 -2.58
CA ALA A 78 -4.52 5.86 -1.81
C ALA A 78 -5.94 6.12 -2.33
N THR A 79 -6.32 5.57 -3.48
CA THR A 79 -7.64 5.78 -4.10
C THR A 79 -8.45 4.51 -4.30
N VAL A 80 -7.83 3.33 -4.25
CA VAL A 80 -8.55 2.06 -4.28
C VAL A 80 -9.23 1.84 -2.92
N PRO A 81 -10.56 1.66 -2.86
CA PRO A 81 -11.24 1.26 -1.63
C PRO A 81 -10.67 -0.06 -1.11
N ALA A 82 -10.88 -0.37 0.17
CA ALA A 82 -10.57 -1.68 0.77
C ALA A 82 -11.49 -2.83 0.28
N THR A 83 -11.78 -2.86 -1.02
CA THR A 83 -12.20 -4.03 -1.79
C THR A 83 -11.04 -5.03 -1.90
N PRO A 84 -11.23 -6.29 -2.39
CA PRO A 84 -10.13 -7.25 -2.51
C PRO A 84 -8.97 -6.63 -3.28
N ALA A 85 -8.01 -6.10 -2.52
CA ALA A 85 -6.91 -5.34 -3.05
C ALA A 85 -5.96 -6.40 -3.57
N TYR A 86 -5.83 -6.46 -4.89
CA TYR A 86 -4.78 -7.23 -5.54
C TYR A 86 -3.45 -6.98 -4.81
N PRO A 87 -2.52 -7.96 -4.75
CA PRO A 87 -1.24 -7.83 -4.04
C PRO A 87 -0.28 -6.89 -4.79
N LEU A 88 -0.75 -5.71 -5.20
CA LEU A 88 -0.04 -4.74 -6.03
C LEU A 88 1.25 -4.28 -5.36
N VAL A 89 1.21 -4.07 -4.05
CA VAL A 89 2.39 -3.69 -3.26
C VAL A 89 3.41 -4.82 -3.28
N GLU A 90 3.00 -6.06 -3.03
CA GLU A 90 3.90 -7.21 -3.01
C GLU A 90 4.42 -7.57 -4.42
N MET A 91 3.61 -7.37 -5.46
CA MET A 91 4.02 -7.47 -6.86
C MET A 91 5.06 -6.40 -7.22
N TRP A 92 4.80 -5.15 -6.87
CA TRP A 92 5.73 -4.03 -7.07
C TRP A 92 7.10 -4.37 -6.46
N LEU A 93 7.11 -4.81 -5.21
CA LEU A 93 8.33 -5.18 -4.51
C LEU A 93 9.07 -6.34 -5.18
N ALA A 94 8.35 -7.37 -5.65
CA ALA A 94 8.96 -8.45 -6.41
C ALA A 94 9.69 -7.93 -7.64
N HIS A 95 9.05 -7.05 -8.40
CA HIS A 95 9.68 -6.42 -9.55
C HIS A 95 10.94 -5.64 -9.19
N ARG A 96 10.91 -4.89 -8.08
CA ARG A 96 12.09 -4.15 -7.61
C ARG A 96 13.24 -5.06 -7.23
N VAL A 97 12.97 -6.15 -6.51
CA VAL A 97 13.98 -7.15 -6.16
C VAL A 97 14.57 -7.80 -7.42
N LEU A 98 13.74 -8.26 -8.34
CA LEU A 98 14.20 -8.91 -9.57
C LEU A 98 15.00 -7.97 -10.47
N ASP A 99 14.62 -6.70 -10.54
CA ASP A 99 15.34 -5.69 -11.30
C ASP A 99 16.76 -5.48 -10.76
N ARG A 100 16.91 -5.36 -9.44
CA ARG A 100 18.23 -5.23 -8.79
C ARG A 100 19.14 -6.43 -9.01
N LEU A 101 18.55 -7.62 -9.13
CA LEU A 101 19.29 -8.85 -9.42
C LEU A 101 19.55 -9.08 -10.91
N GLY A 102 18.95 -8.28 -11.81
CA GLY A 102 18.98 -8.54 -13.25
C GLY A 102 18.25 -9.84 -13.63
N ARG A 103 17.26 -10.27 -12.83
CA ARG A 103 16.51 -11.54 -12.95
C ARG A 103 15.06 -11.34 -13.40
N ARG A 104 14.84 -10.40 -14.33
CA ARG A 104 13.51 -10.13 -14.90
C ARG A 104 12.91 -11.34 -15.61
N ASP A 105 13.73 -12.34 -15.98
CA ASP A 105 13.32 -13.64 -16.54
C ASP A 105 12.33 -14.41 -15.64
N ILE A 106 12.38 -14.19 -14.32
CA ILE A 106 11.48 -14.85 -13.37
C ILE A 106 10.04 -14.32 -13.46
N ALA A 107 9.88 -13.04 -13.80
CA ALA A 107 8.58 -12.39 -13.97
C ALA A 107 8.27 -12.30 -15.47
N GLU A 108 8.10 -13.44 -16.14
CA GLU A 108 7.64 -13.46 -17.52
C GLU A 108 6.13 -13.12 -17.62
N PRO A 109 5.66 -12.53 -18.74
CA PRO A 109 4.24 -12.25 -18.94
C PRO A 109 3.42 -13.53 -18.75
N GLY A 110 2.38 -13.47 -17.92
CA GLY A 110 1.56 -14.65 -17.60
C GLY A 110 1.72 -15.19 -16.18
N ARG A 111 2.86 -14.96 -15.51
CA ARG A 111 3.16 -15.52 -14.19
C ARG A 111 3.02 -14.50 -13.07
N LEU A 112 2.18 -14.71 -12.07
CA LEU A 112 2.08 -13.79 -10.93
C LEU A 112 3.27 -13.99 -9.97
N VAL A 113 4.14 -12.98 -9.87
CA VAL A 113 5.23 -12.95 -8.88
C VAL A 113 4.91 -11.96 -7.76
N VAL A 114 5.07 -12.40 -6.51
CA VAL A 114 4.94 -11.55 -5.32
C VAL A 114 6.16 -11.69 -4.44
N ALA A 115 6.53 -10.63 -3.74
CA ALA A 115 7.61 -10.66 -2.77
C ALA A 115 7.08 -10.57 -1.36
N ASP A 116 7.59 -11.45 -0.51
CA ASP A 116 7.51 -11.30 0.92
C ASP A 116 8.75 -10.56 1.42
N VAL A 117 8.61 -9.23 1.50
CA VAL A 117 9.64 -8.34 2.05
C VAL A 117 9.43 -8.01 3.52
N THR A 118 8.46 -8.67 4.18
CA THR A 118 8.23 -8.56 5.63
C THR A 118 9.04 -9.59 6.43
N ALA A 119 9.32 -10.74 5.80
CA ALA A 119 10.22 -11.79 6.29
C ALA A 119 11.68 -11.39 6.65
N PRO A 120 12.35 -10.37 6.04
CA PRO A 120 13.73 -10.06 6.39
C PRO A 120 13.93 -9.52 7.83
N LEU A 121 12.89 -9.43 8.67
CA LEU A 121 12.96 -9.00 10.06
C LEU A 121 12.61 -10.09 11.10
N GLU A 122 12.11 -11.26 10.69
CA GLU A 122 11.82 -12.39 11.59
C GLU A 122 12.34 -13.72 11.00
N PRO A 123 13.44 -14.29 11.55
CA PRO A 123 14.05 -15.53 11.03
C PRO A 123 13.18 -16.79 11.09
N ASP A 124 12.11 -16.79 11.89
CA ASP A 124 11.32 -17.98 12.23
C ASP A 124 9.84 -17.90 11.77
N GLY A 125 9.44 -16.86 11.03
CA GLY A 125 8.04 -16.63 10.66
C GLY A 125 7.60 -17.41 9.41
N ASP A 126 6.50 -18.16 9.51
CA ASP A 126 5.69 -18.58 8.34
C ASP A 126 5.02 -17.33 7.74
N ALA A 127 5.80 -16.55 7.01
CA ALA A 127 5.34 -15.28 6.47
C ALA A 127 4.25 -15.51 5.40
N GLY A 128 3.12 -14.84 5.60
CA GLY A 128 1.88 -15.08 4.86
C GLY A 128 1.87 -14.42 3.50
N VAL A 129 1.62 -15.19 2.45
CA VAL A 129 1.54 -14.70 1.08
C VAL A 129 0.11 -14.24 0.78
N PRO A 130 -0.11 -12.94 0.45
CA PRO A 130 -1.43 -12.48 0.08
C PRO A 130 -1.88 -13.14 -1.22
N PHE A 131 -3.11 -13.66 -1.23
CA PHE A 131 -3.69 -14.35 -2.40
C PHE A 131 -2.86 -15.53 -2.91
N GLY A 132 -2.19 -16.27 -2.02
CA GLY A 132 -1.32 -17.41 -2.35
C GLY A 132 -1.79 -18.32 -3.49
N PRO A 133 -3.03 -18.85 -3.52
CA PRO A 133 -3.52 -19.73 -4.59
C PRO A 133 -3.41 -19.18 -6.03
N PHE A 134 -3.25 -17.87 -6.17
CA PHE A 134 -3.09 -17.20 -7.46
C PHE A 134 -1.63 -16.94 -7.84
N THR A 135 -0.70 -17.13 -6.92
CA THR A 135 0.72 -16.79 -7.06
C THR A 135 1.49 -17.94 -7.70
N ASP A 136 2.28 -17.63 -8.72
CA ASP A 136 3.16 -18.59 -9.39
C ASP A 136 4.55 -18.64 -8.72
N VAL A 137 5.06 -17.50 -8.27
CA VAL A 137 6.38 -17.41 -7.62
C VAL A 137 6.32 -16.50 -6.40
N VAL A 138 6.88 -16.97 -5.29
CA VAL A 138 7.08 -16.18 -4.07
C VAL A 138 8.56 -15.87 -3.93
N LEU A 139 8.92 -14.59 -3.86
CA LEU A 139 10.28 -14.17 -3.52
C LEU A 139 10.41 -14.03 -2.00
N ARG A 140 11.42 -14.68 -1.43
CA ARG A 140 11.78 -14.57 -0.02
C ARG A 140 13.16 -13.93 0.13
N LEU A 141 13.27 -13.05 1.12
CA LEU A 141 14.52 -12.39 1.51
C LEU A 141 14.99 -12.99 2.83
N GLU A 142 16.09 -13.73 2.80
CA GLU A 142 16.68 -14.34 3.98
C GLU A 142 17.91 -13.55 4.45
N PRO A 143 17.94 -13.04 5.69
CA PRO A 143 19.06 -12.26 6.17
C PRO A 143 20.30 -13.13 6.33
N ARG A 144 21.45 -12.60 5.90
CA ARG A 144 22.77 -13.19 6.07
C ARG A 144 23.48 -12.57 7.27
N TRP A 145 24.52 -13.24 7.75
CA TRP A 145 25.37 -12.75 8.83
C TRP A 145 26.08 -11.41 8.49
N ASP A 146 26.29 -11.14 7.19
CA ASP A 146 26.91 -9.92 6.67
C ASP A 146 25.90 -8.78 6.47
N LYS A 147 24.65 -8.95 6.93
CA LYS A 147 23.50 -8.04 6.82
C LYS A 147 22.87 -7.93 5.43
N ASP A 148 23.50 -8.53 4.41
CA ASP A 148 22.88 -8.68 3.10
C ASP A 148 21.78 -9.75 3.13
N PHE A 149 21.07 -9.92 2.01
CA PHE A 149 19.94 -10.84 1.93
C PHE A 149 20.13 -11.84 0.79
N ASP A 150 20.02 -13.13 1.09
CA ASP A 150 19.85 -14.13 0.03
C ASP A 150 18.41 -14.01 -0.51
N VAL A 151 18.28 -13.95 -1.83
CA VAL A 151 16.98 -13.88 -2.50
C VAL A 151 16.63 -15.26 -3.04
N LEU A 152 15.53 -15.82 -2.56
CA LEU A 152 15.06 -17.14 -2.92
C LEU A 152 13.75 -17.02 -3.69
N ALA A 153 13.65 -17.71 -4.83
CA ALA A 153 12.37 -17.95 -5.49
C ALA A 153 11.82 -19.30 -5.04
N VAL A 154 10.60 -19.29 -4.52
CA VAL A 154 9.83 -20.50 -4.22
C VAL A 154 8.81 -20.68 -5.34
N GLU A 155 8.92 -21.78 -6.08
CA GLU A 155 7.92 -22.16 -7.08
C GLU A 155 6.61 -22.52 -6.37
N ALA A 156 5.56 -21.78 -6.69
CA ALA A 156 4.27 -21.88 -6.03
C ALA A 156 3.12 -22.24 -7.00
N SER A 157 3.42 -22.32 -8.31
CA SER A 157 2.46 -22.78 -9.31
C SER A 157 2.00 -24.21 -8.99
N GLY A 158 0.70 -24.37 -8.75
CA GLY A 158 0.11 -25.66 -8.36
C GLY A 158 0.42 -26.12 -6.94
N ALA A 159 1.01 -25.27 -6.09
CA ALA A 159 1.25 -25.59 -4.69
C ALA A 159 -0.07 -25.78 -3.92
N GLN A 160 -0.03 -26.63 -2.88
CA GLN A 160 -1.10 -26.64 -1.89
C GLN A 160 -0.93 -25.44 -0.96
N TRP A 161 -2.03 -24.77 -0.65
CA TRP A 161 -2.04 -23.56 0.17
C TRP A 161 -2.89 -23.75 1.42
N THR A 162 -2.38 -23.28 2.55
CA THR A 162 -3.13 -23.21 3.81
C THR A 162 -3.52 -21.76 4.06
N LEU A 163 -4.82 -21.49 4.17
CA LEU A 163 -5.32 -20.17 4.58
C LEU A 163 -4.93 -19.90 6.04
N LEU A 164 -4.34 -18.74 6.29
CA LEU A 164 -4.03 -18.27 7.64
C LEU A 164 -5.26 -17.64 8.29
N ASP A 165 -5.35 -17.76 9.61
CA ASP A 165 -6.35 -17.08 10.42
C ASP A 165 -5.97 -15.60 10.56
N ASP A 166 -6.37 -14.79 9.58
CA ASP A 166 -6.09 -13.35 9.49
C ASP A 166 -7.36 -12.52 9.73
N THR A 167 -7.17 -11.32 10.28
CA THR A 167 -8.23 -10.35 10.57
C THR A 167 -8.72 -9.65 9.29
N ASP A 168 -7.90 -9.54 8.23
CA ASP A 168 -8.30 -8.90 6.97
C ASP A 168 -8.78 -9.90 5.91
N ALA A 169 -10.09 -10.14 5.88
CA ALA A 169 -10.73 -10.97 4.86
C ALA A 169 -10.60 -10.42 3.43
N THR A 170 -10.20 -9.16 3.24
CA THR A 170 -9.95 -8.57 1.91
C THR A 170 -8.54 -8.82 1.39
N ARG A 171 -7.64 -9.32 2.24
CA ARG A 171 -6.27 -9.73 1.91
C ARG A 171 -5.96 -11.11 2.50
N PRO A 172 -6.64 -12.17 2.04
CA PRO A 172 -6.44 -13.48 2.62
C PRO A 172 -4.98 -13.92 2.47
N LEU A 173 -4.31 -14.13 3.60
CA LEU A 173 -2.93 -14.61 3.66
C LEU A 173 -2.89 -16.13 3.64
N HIS A 174 -1.91 -16.68 2.93
CA HIS A 174 -1.74 -18.12 2.82
C HIS A 174 -0.28 -18.52 2.98
N THR A 175 -0.05 -19.71 3.52
CA THR A 175 1.28 -20.33 3.56
C THR A 175 1.32 -21.44 2.51
N PRO A 176 2.32 -21.46 1.60
CA PRO A 176 2.47 -22.54 0.64
C PRO A 176 3.04 -23.78 1.32
N ALA A 177 2.63 -24.96 0.87
CA ALA A 177 3.36 -26.19 1.15
C ALA A 177 4.81 -26.07 0.62
N PRO A 178 5.80 -26.79 1.19
CA PRO A 178 7.18 -26.72 0.74
C PRO A 178 7.29 -26.95 -0.78
N GLY A 179 7.83 -25.95 -1.48
CA GLY A 179 8.01 -25.95 -2.92
C GLY A 179 9.48 -26.07 -3.35
N ALA A 180 9.72 -26.14 -4.65
CA ALA A 180 11.07 -26.07 -5.18
C ALA A 180 11.64 -24.66 -4.92
N VAL A 181 12.79 -24.59 -4.27
CA VAL A 181 13.46 -23.34 -3.93
C VAL A 181 14.68 -23.15 -4.82
N THR A 182 14.78 -21.99 -5.45
CA THR A 182 15.91 -21.59 -6.30
C THR A 182 16.54 -20.32 -5.75
N GLY A 183 17.84 -20.36 -5.45
CA GLY A 183 18.59 -19.14 -5.13
C GLY A 183 18.75 -18.25 -6.36
N LEU A 184 18.29 -17.00 -6.27
CA LEU A 184 18.36 -16.03 -7.37
C LEU A 184 19.60 -15.14 -7.30
N GLY A 185 20.14 -14.91 -6.11
CA GLY A 185 21.30 -14.06 -5.88
C GLY A 185 21.33 -13.46 -4.47
N VAL A 186 22.18 -12.45 -4.29
CA VAL A 186 22.32 -11.70 -3.03
C VAL A 186 21.91 -10.25 -3.26
N LEU A 187 20.91 -9.78 -2.51
CA LEU A 187 20.51 -8.38 -2.45
C LEU A 187 21.33 -7.67 -1.38
N ARG A 188 21.96 -6.55 -1.75
CA ARG A 188 22.76 -5.75 -0.81
C ARG A 188 21.87 -5.04 0.19
N THR A 189 22.39 -4.83 1.39
CA THR A 189 21.69 -4.14 2.48
C THR A 189 21.14 -2.77 2.04
N GLU A 190 21.89 -2.00 1.26
CA GLU A 190 21.48 -0.68 0.76
C GLU A 190 20.25 -0.74 -0.15
N ASP A 191 20.18 -1.76 -1.01
CA ASP A 191 19.05 -1.98 -1.91
C ASP A 191 17.84 -2.50 -1.14
N ALA A 192 18.06 -3.40 -0.19
CA ALA A 192 17.02 -3.90 0.71
C ALA A 192 16.39 -2.76 1.52
N LEU A 193 17.19 -1.83 2.04
CA LEU A 193 16.70 -0.64 2.75
C LEU A 193 15.90 0.30 1.84
N THR A 194 16.34 0.48 0.60
CA THR A 194 15.60 1.28 -0.40
C THR A 194 14.25 0.64 -0.69
N ILE A 195 14.20 -0.66 -0.93
CA ILE A 195 12.98 -1.42 -1.19
C ILE A 195 12.05 -1.40 0.03
N ALA A 196 12.58 -1.49 1.25
CA ALA A 196 11.80 -1.36 2.48
C ALA A 196 11.21 0.05 2.66
N ALA A 197 11.93 1.10 2.22
CA ALA A 197 11.41 2.46 2.22
C ALA A 197 10.29 2.63 1.18
N GLU A 198 10.46 2.11 -0.04
CA GLU A 198 9.40 2.07 -1.05
C GLU A 198 8.15 1.35 -0.52
N PHE A 199 8.33 0.19 0.15
CA PHE A 199 7.25 -0.55 0.78
C PHE A 199 6.50 0.31 1.81
N ALA A 200 7.23 1.01 2.69
CA ALA A 200 6.63 1.85 3.71
C ALA A 200 5.76 2.97 3.13
N VAL A 201 6.17 3.59 2.02
CA VAL A 201 5.35 4.59 1.31
C VAL A 201 4.06 3.97 0.78
N LEU A 202 4.14 2.78 0.20
CA LEU A 202 2.97 2.10 -0.38
C LEU A 202 1.97 1.64 0.69
N GLU A 203 2.44 1.15 1.83
CA GLU A 203 1.56 0.81 2.94
C GLU A 203 0.90 2.04 3.57
N ALA A 204 1.64 3.16 3.68
CA ALA A 204 1.07 4.44 4.10
C ALA A 204 -0.05 4.91 3.15
N ALA A 205 0.16 4.72 1.84
CA ALA A 205 -0.82 5.03 0.82
C ALA A 205 -2.07 4.13 0.91
N GLU A 206 -1.92 2.82 1.10
CA GLU A 206 -3.06 1.91 1.32
C GLU A 206 -3.87 2.31 2.55
N MET A 207 -3.21 2.60 3.68
CA MET A 207 -3.88 3.06 4.90
C MET A 207 -4.68 4.35 4.66
N LEU A 208 -4.09 5.31 3.94
CA LEU A 208 -4.76 6.55 3.57
C LEU A 208 -6.03 6.32 2.74
N GLY A 209 -6.00 5.43 1.75
CA GLY A 209 -7.18 5.10 0.94
C GLY A 209 -8.29 4.45 1.76
N CYS A 210 -7.90 3.56 2.69
CA CYS A 210 -8.82 2.93 3.64
C CYS A 210 -9.45 3.95 4.59
N ALA A 211 -8.64 4.85 5.15
CA ALA A 211 -9.11 5.85 6.09
C ALA A 211 -9.97 6.94 5.41
N ASP A 212 -9.66 7.35 4.17
CA ASP A 212 -10.54 8.23 3.38
C ASP A 212 -11.90 7.57 3.10
N THR A 213 -11.91 6.26 2.86
CA THR A 213 -13.16 5.48 2.70
C THR A 213 -14.01 5.52 3.98
N LEU A 214 -13.39 5.23 5.13
CA LEU A 214 -14.05 5.31 6.45
C LEU A 214 -14.55 6.73 6.76
N PHE A 215 -13.73 7.74 6.48
CA PHE A 215 -14.07 9.14 6.67
C PHE A 215 -15.30 9.53 5.85
N ARG A 216 -15.32 9.25 4.54
CA ARG A 216 -16.46 9.57 3.66
C ARG A 216 -17.74 8.85 4.08
N ALA A 217 -17.64 7.58 4.48
CA ALA A 217 -18.77 6.82 5.00
C ALA A 217 -19.31 7.49 6.28
N THR A 218 -18.42 7.90 7.18
CA THR A 218 -18.76 8.55 8.45
C THR A 218 -19.39 9.92 8.23
N VAL A 219 -18.83 10.77 7.36
CA VAL A 219 -19.44 12.06 6.98
C VAL A 219 -20.87 11.82 6.49
N ARG A 220 -21.07 10.86 5.58
CA ARG A 220 -22.41 10.51 5.09
C ARG A 220 -23.32 10.08 6.23
N HIS A 221 -22.86 9.20 7.12
CA HIS A 221 -23.64 8.72 8.25
C HIS A 221 -24.07 9.86 9.18
N VAL A 222 -23.13 10.69 9.65
CA VAL A 222 -23.43 11.77 10.60
C VAL A 222 -24.26 12.91 9.98
N SER A 223 -24.23 13.06 8.66
CA SER A 223 -25.11 14.00 7.95
C SER A 223 -26.57 13.55 7.87
N HIS A 224 -26.85 12.25 7.90
CA HIS A 224 -28.21 11.71 7.71
C HIS A 224 -28.81 11.11 8.99
N ARG A 225 -27.97 10.67 9.93
CA ARG A 225 -28.41 10.08 11.20
C ARG A 225 -28.97 11.17 12.11
N GLU A 226 -30.25 11.06 12.45
CA GLU A 226 -30.90 11.97 13.39
C GLU A 226 -30.93 11.39 14.80
N GLN A 227 -30.48 12.19 15.77
CA GLN A 227 -30.63 11.93 17.21
C GLN A 227 -30.93 13.24 17.91
N PHE A 228 -31.77 13.20 18.96
CA PHE A 228 -32.21 14.40 19.68
C PHE A 228 -32.84 15.46 18.75
N GLY A 229 -33.59 15.00 17.74
CA GLY A 229 -34.36 15.86 16.81
C GLY A 229 -33.53 16.62 15.78
N LYS A 230 -32.27 16.24 15.54
CA LYS A 230 -31.41 16.86 14.52
C LYS A 230 -30.35 15.86 13.99
N PRO A 231 -29.76 16.10 12.81
CA PRO A 231 -28.61 15.33 12.35
C PRO A 231 -27.44 15.36 13.34
N LEU A 232 -26.66 14.29 13.42
CA LEU A 232 -25.47 14.22 14.28
C LEU A 232 -24.45 15.30 13.93
N SER A 233 -24.29 15.63 12.65
CA SER A 233 -23.46 16.74 12.15
C SER A 233 -23.83 18.11 12.69
N ALA A 234 -25.03 18.29 13.27
CA ALA A 234 -25.42 19.52 13.97
C ALA A 234 -24.75 19.65 15.36
N ASN A 235 -24.18 18.58 15.91
CA ASN A 235 -23.38 18.62 17.13
C ASN A 235 -21.97 19.16 16.86
N GLN A 236 -21.55 20.20 17.59
CA GLN A 236 -20.23 20.82 17.43
C GLN A 236 -19.08 19.84 17.73
N VAL A 237 -19.25 18.96 18.72
CA VAL A 237 -18.23 17.95 19.06
C VAL A 237 -17.98 17.01 17.89
N VAL A 238 -19.04 16.58 17.20
CA VAL A 238 -18.93 15.74 16.00
C VAL A 238 -18.21 16.50 14.89
N ARG A 239 -18.57 17.77 14.64
CA ARG A 239 -17.90 18.57 13.60
C ARG A 239 -16.41 18.78 13.86
N HIS A 240 -16.03 19.04 15.11
CA HIS A 240 -14.62 19.20 15.48
C HIS A 240 -13.84 17.91 15.23
N ARG A 241 -14.34 16.76 15.72
CA ARG A 241 -13.72 15.45 15.45
C ARG A 241 -13.56 15.17 13.95
N MET A 242 -14.59 15.46 13.15
CA MET A 242 -14.50 15.29 11.69
C MET A 242 -13.53 16.28 11.03
N ALA A 243 -13.36 17.49 11.56
CA ALA A 243 -12.39 18.46 11.03
C ALA A 243 -10.95 18.05 11.36
N ASP A 244 -10.71 17.53 12.56
CA ASP A 244 -9.42 17.01 12.99
C ASP A 244 -9.02 15.79 12.14
N ALA A 245 -9.94 14.82 12.00
CA ALA A 245 -9.78 13.66 11.13
C ALA A 245 -9.46 14.05 9.68
N TYR A 246 -10.12 15.06 9.13
CA TYR A 246 -9.81 15.55 7.78
C TYR A 246 -8.39 16.12 7.68
N THR A 247 -7.96 16.90 8.68
CA THR A 247 -6.62 17.48 8.73
C THR A 247 -5.54 16.41 8.84
N GLN A 248 -5.79 15.37 9.63
CA GLN A 248 -4.93 14.19 9.75
C GLN A 248 -4.78 13.48 8.40
N LEU A 249 -5.88 13.21 7.68
CA LEU A 249 -5.82 12.58 6.35
C LEU A 249 -5.06 13.40 5.33
N GLU A 250 -5.24 14.72 5.30
CA GLU A 250 -4.52 15.59 4.38
C GLU A 250 -3.01 15.67 4.73
N SER A 251 -2.66 15.51 6.02
CA SER A 251 -1.27 15.39 6.46
C SER A 251 -0.64 14.12 5.93
N VAL A 252 -1.30 12.96 6.08
CA VAL A 252 -0.83 11.67 5.54
C VAL A 252 -0.72 11.74 4.01
N ARG A 253 -1.72 12.32 3.33
CA ARG A 253 -1.71 12.51 1.88
C ARG A 253 -0.52 13.31 1.40
N SER A 254 -0.19 14.39 2.12
CA SER A 254 0.97 15.22 1.80
C SER A 254 2.28 14.45 1.99
N LEU A 255 2.41 13.67 3.06
CA LEU A 255 3.59 12.86 3.35
C LEU A 255 3.80 11.74 2.31
N VAL A 256 2.75 11.03 1.92
CA VAL A 256 2.82 9.98 0.89
C VAL A 256 3.28 10.57 -0.44
N ARG A 257 2.69 11.70 -0.86
CA ARG A 257 3.09 12.41 -2.08
C ARG A 257 4.53 12.89 -2.03
N TYR A 258 4.93 13.47 -0.90
CA TYR A 258 6.27 13.98 -0.73
C TYR A 258 7.31 12.85 -0.72
N ALA A 259 7.05 11.74 -0.04
CA ALA A 259 7.94 10.57 -0.05
C ALA A 259 8.04 9.95 -1.46
N GLY A 260 6.92 9.89 -2.20
CA GLY A 260 6.94 9.52 -3.61
C GLY A 260 7.84 10.44 -4.45
N TRP A 261 7.65 11.75 -4.34
CA TRP A 261 8.49 12.74 -5.02
C TRP A 261 9.98 12.60 -4.66
N VAL A 262 10.31 12.38 -3.38
CA VAL A 262 11.68 12.13 -2.94
C VAL A 262 12.26 10.86 -3.57
N ALA A 263 11.48 9.79 -3.73
CA ALA A 263 11.95 8.60 -4.43
C ALA A 263 12.39 8.91 -5.88
N ASP A 264 11.72 9.87 -6.50
CA ASP A 264 11.96 10.28 -7.89
C ASP A 264 13.13 11.25 -8.03
N THR A 265 13.32 12.15 -7.05
CA THR A 265 14.31 13.24 -7.14
C THR A 265 15.57 13.03 -6.30
N ASP A 266 15.49 12.31 -5.19
CA ASP A 266 16.58 12.04 -4.25
C ASP A 266 16.35 10.76 -3.44
N ALA A 267 16.50 9.61 -4.11
CA ALA A 267 16.30 8.30 -3.51
C ALA A 267 17.16 8.05 -2.24
N SER A 268 18.28 8.77 -2.08
CA SER A 268 19.15 8.65 -0.90
C SER A 268 18.46 9.11 0.39
N ARG A 269 17.46 9.99 0.27
CA ARG A 269 16.67 10.52 1.39
C ARG A 269 15.32 9.83 1.55
N LEU A 270 14.96 8.90 0.66
CA LEU A 270 13.66 8.22 0.68
C LEU A 270 13.35 7.59 2.04
N GLY A 271 14.34 6.92 2.65
CA GLY A 271 14.17 6.27 3.96
C GLY A 271 13.68 7.23 5.05
N GLU A 272 14.14 8.49 5.06
CA GLU A 272 13.73 9.49 6.05
C GLU A 272 12.23 9.79 5.95
N PHE A 273 11.75 10.07 4.73
CA PHE A 273 10.36 10.49 4.52
C PHE A 273 9.39 9.31 4.43
N ALA A 274 9.85 8.15 3.97
CA ALA A 274 9.06 6.92 3.93
C ALA A 274 8.66 6.46 5.34
N PHE A 275 9.59 6.47 6.29
CA PHE A 275 9.30 6.06 7.67
C PHE A 275 8.45 7.11 8.40
N VAL A 276 8.62 8.40 8.13
CA VAL A 276 7.68 9.44 8.61
C VAL A 276 6.28 9.18 8.08
N ALA A 277 6.14 8.94 6.77
CA ALA A 277 4.86 8.69 6.13
C ALA A 277 4.16 7.45 6.71
N LYS A 278 4.84 6.30 6.79
CA LYS A 278 4.26 5.08 7.38
C LYS A 278 3.93 5.24 8.86
N GLY A 279 4.86 5.82 9.62
CA GLY A 279 4.68 6.04 11.06
C GLY A 279 3.45 6.88 11.38
N LEU A 280 3.34 8.06 10.75
CA LEU A 280 2.19 8.95 10.95
C LEU A 280 0.91 8.41 10.30
N ALA A 281 0.99 7.70 9.18
CA ALA A 281 -0.18 7.04 8.61
C ALA A 281 -0.77 6.01 9.59
N GLY A 282 0.06 5.22 10.27
CA GLY A 282 -0.40 4.26 11.27
C GLY A 282 -1.11 4.90 12.45
N GLU A 283 -0.68 6.08 12.92
CA GLU A 283 -1.35 6.83 14.00
C GLU A 283 -2.63 7.51 13.50
N TYR A 284 -2.54 8.31 12.45
CA TYR A 284 -3.64 9.15 11.97
C TYR A 284 -4.75 8.36 11.29
N CYS A 285 -4.41 7.30 10.53
CA CYS A 285 -5.45 6.45 9.94
C CYS A 285 -6.16 5.61 11.01
N TRP A 286 -5.47 5.27 12.11
CA TRP A 286 -6.08 4.60 13.25
C TRP A 286 -7.06 5.51 13.98
N ASP A 287 -6.71 6.78 14.20
CA ASP A 287 -7.65 7.75 14.78
C ASP A 287 -8.92 7.88 13.94
N VAL A 288 -8.80 7.97 12.60
CA VAL A 288 -9.95 8.01 11.69
C VAL A 288 -10.80 6.74 11.76
N LEU A 289 -10.16 5.58 11.91
CA LEU A 289 -10.83 4.30 12.14
C LEU A 289 -11.64 4.38 13.45
N ASP A 290 -11.04 4.77 14.56
CA ASP A 290 -11.71 4.84 15.87
C ASP A 290 -12.89 5.82 15.84
N GLU A 291 -12.71 6.98 15.20
CA GLU A 291 -13.77 7.95 14.96
C GLU A 291 -14.94 7.36 14.18
N ALA A 292 -14.65 6.61 13.12
CA ALA A 292 -15.67 5.98 12.28
C ALA A 292 -16.52 4.99 13.09
N PHE A 293 -15.91 4.09 13.87
CA PHE A 293 -16.67 3.13 14.68
C PHE A 293 -17.47 3.82 15.79
N GLN A 294 -16.86 4.80 16.48
CA GLN A 294 -17.54 5.52 17.55
C GLN A 294 -18.76 6.32 17.07
N LEU A 295 -18.67 6.94 15.89
CA LEU A 295 -19.75 7.78 15.34
C LEU A 295 -20.86 6.97 14.66
N HIS A 296 -20.55 5.78 14.13
CA HIS A 296 -21.57 4.85 13.66
C HIS A 296 -22.27 4.09 14.81
N GLY A 297 -21.59 3.93 15.96
CA GLY A 297 -22.09 3.15 17.08
C GLY A 297 -22.22 1.67 16.73
N ALA A 298 -23.21 0.98 17.30
CA ALA A 298 -23.31 -0.48 17.18
C ALA A 298 -23.36 -0.99 15.73
N ILE A 299 -23.99 -0.27 14.79
CA ILE A 299 -24.05 -0.67 13.37
C ILE A 299 -22.69 -0.56 12.66
N GLY A 300 -21.75 0.21 13.20
CA GLY A 300 -20.38 0.25 12.69
C GLY A 300 -19.62 -1.06 12.93
N CYS A 301 -20.00 -1.81 13.97
CA CYS A 301 -19.40 -3.09 14.33
C CYS A 301 -20.03 -4.29 13.61
N THR A 302 -20.98 -4.07 12.69
CA THR A 302 -21.68 -5.13 11.99
C THR A 302 -21.28 -5.17 10.51
N ALA A 303 -21.51 -6.30 9.84
CA ALA A 303 -21.05 -6.51 8.47
C ALA A 303 -21.82 -5.69 7.42
N GLU A 304 -22.98 -5.13 7.79
CA GLU A 304 -23.93 -4.42 6.93
C GLU A 304 -23.34 -3.19 6.24
N LEU A 305 -22.41 -2.50 6.90
CA LEU A 305 -21.77 -1.31 6.35
C LEU A 305 -20.39 -1.59 5.74
N GLY A 306 -19.83 -2.78 5.96
CA GLY A 306 -18.52 -3.16 5.44
C GLY A 306 -17.34 -2.36 6.01
N LEU A 307 -17.52 -1.60 7.10
CA LEU A 307 -16.46 -0.77 7.71
C LEU A 307 -15.30 -1.61 8.23
N GLN A 308 -15.55 -2.87 8.58
CA GLN A 308 -14.53 -3.81 9.03
C GLN A 308 -13.44 -4.07 8.00
N HIS A 309 -13.72 -3.90 6.70
CA HIS A 309 -12.76 -4.17 5.62
C HIS A 309 -11.62 -3.13 5.58
N PRO A 310 -11.88 -1.82 5.38
CA PRO A 310 -10.83 -0.82 5.47
C PRO A 310 -10.22 -0.73 6.87
N ALA A 311 -10.97 -1.04 7.92
CA ALA A 311 -10.45 -1.08 9.28
C ALA A 311 -9.37 -2.17 9.45
N ALA A 312 -9.66 -3.41 9.03
CA ALA A 312 -8.71 -4.51 9.10
C ALA A 312 -7.45 -4.23 8.28
N ARG A 313 -7.59 -3.57 7.12
CA ARG A 313 -6.41 -3.17 6.32
C ARG A 313 -5.52 -2.16 7.04
N ILE A 314 -6.11 -1.13 7.66
CA ILE A 314 -5.35 -0.16 8.47
C ILE A 314 -4.62 -0.90 9.59
N MET A 315 -5.31 -1.78 10.31
CA MET A 315 -4.72 -2.53 11.43
C MET A 315 -3.54 -3.40 10.99
N THR A 316 -3.72 -4.20 9.94
CA THR A 316 -2.67 -5.11 9.43
C THR A 316 -1.46 -4.34 8.90
N ARG A 317 -1.66 -3.23 8.17
CA ARG A 317 -0.56 -2.39 7.67
C ARG A 317 0.16 -1.61 8.78
N THR A 318 -0.55 -1.22 9.83
CA THR A 318 0.08 -0.61 11.02
C THR A 318 1.06 -1.58 11.70
N MET A 319 0.71 -2.87 11.73
CA MET A 319 1.49 -3.94 12.36
C MET A 319 2.48 -4.63 11.42
N SER A 320 2.40 -4.38 10.12
CA SER A 320 3.31 -4.94 9.10
C SER A 320 4.75 -4.45 9.34
N PRO A 321 5.75 -5.34 9.49
CA PRO A 321 7.15 -4.95 9.68
C PRO A 321 7.73 -4.16 8.49
N PRO A 322 8.56 -3.12 8.74
CA PRO A 322 8.77 -2.49 10.04
C PRO A 322 7.47 -1.80 10.49
N THR A 323 7.02 -2.02 11.73
CA THR A 323 5.73 -1.49 12.19
C THR A 323 5.68 0.04 12.12
N SER A 324 4.50 0.64 12.17
CA SER A 324 4.38 2.11 12.20
C SER A 324 5.10 2.71 13.41
N ALA A 325 5.08 2.01 14.56
CA ALA A 325 5.84 2.39 15.75
C ALA A 325 7.37 2.31 15.50
N ASP A 326 7.86 1.26 14.85
CA ASP A 326 9.28 1.15 14.49
C ASP A 326 9.71 2.30 13.58
N CYS A 327 8.85 2.69 12.63
CA CYS A 327 9.10 3.79 11.72
C CYS A 327 9.20 5.14 12.47
N LEU A 328 8.33 5.39 13.45
CA LEU A 328 8.39 6.59 14.31
C LEU A 328 9.65 6.59 15.19
N VAL A 329 10.04 5.46 15.78
CA VAL A 329 11.27 5.33 16.58
C VAL A 329 12.52 5.60 15.72
N ARG A 330 12.56 5.07 14.50
CA ARG A 330 13.64 5.34 13.53
C ARG A 330 13.71 6.81 13.17
N THR A 331 12.56 7.43 12.90
CA THR A 331 12.46 8.86 12.61
C THR A 331 12.98 9.69 13.78
N GLY A 332 12.52 9.43 15.00
CA GLY A 332 12.96 10.15 16.19
C GLY A 332 14.47 10.00 16.44
N SER A 333 15.01 8.80 16.24
CA SER A 333 16.44 8.54 16.35
C SER A 333 17.26 9.34 15.33
N ALA A 334 16.79 9.43 14.08
CA ALA A 334 17.42 10.22 13.04
C ALA A 334 17.39 11.73 13.35
N VAL A 335 16.27 12.25 13.85
CA VAL A 335 16.13 13.65 14.27
C VAL A 335 17.10 13.97 15.42
N LEU A 336 17.18 13.10 16.44
CA LEU A 336 18.09 13.29 17.58
C LEU A 336 19.56 13.25 17.16
N ALA A 337 19.92 12.35 16.24
CA ALA A 337 21.29 12.26 15.71
C ALA A 337 21.74 13.53 14.96
N ARG A 338 20.79 14.28 14.38
CA ARG A 338 21.05 15.59 13.74
C ARG A 338 21.16 16.75 14.72
N GLY A 339 20.96 16.52 16.02
CA GLY A 339 21.31 17.46 17.08
C GLY A 339 20.23 18.45 17.51
N SER A 340 19.16 18.68 16.72
CA SER A 340 17.90 19.29 17.19
C SER A 340 16.81 19.27 16.11
N ILE A 341 15.54 19.47 16.52
CA ILE A 341 14.43 19.76 15.59
C ILE A 341 14.65 21.09 14.83
N ALA A 342 15.36 22.06 15.45
CA ALA A 342 15.62 23.36 14.83
C ALA A 342 16.59 23.25 13.63
N ALA A 343 17.56 22.33 13.70
CA ALA A 343 18.52 22.08 12.62
C ALA A 343 17.87 21.54 11.33
N LEU A 344 16.68 20.92 11.43
CA LEU A 344 15.89 20.48 10.27
C LEU A 344 15.23 21.65 9.51
N LEU A 345 15.02 22.79 10.16
CA LEU A 345 14.35 23.95 9.58
C LEU A 345 15.33 24.97 8.97
N GLU A 346 16.64 24.79 9.19
CA GLU A 346 17.68 25.72 8.73
C GLU A 346 18.28 25.32 7.37
N GLU A 347 17.97 24.14 6.83
CA GLU A 347 18.46 23.64 5.53
C GLU A 347 17.46 23.80 4.35
N THR A 348 16.32 24.48 4.55
CA THR A 348 15.37 24.86 3.47
C THR A 348 15.60 26.27 2.96
#